data_AF-A0AAX4P077-F1
#
_entry.id   AF-A0AAX4P077-F1
#
_cell.length_a   1.000
_cell.length_b   1.000
_cell.length_c   1.000
_cell.angle_alpha   90.00
_cell.angle_beta   90.00
_cell.angle_gamma   90.00
#
_symmetry.space_group_name_H-M   'P 1'
#
loop_
_entity.id
_entity.type
_entity.pdbx_description
1 polymer ?
#
loop_
_entity_poly.entity_id
_entity_poly.type
_entity_poly.pdbx_seq_one_letter_code
_entity_poly.pdbx_strand_id
1 'polypeptide(L)'
;MAQTMVANGAGMNPSESPYSEGDKVIIPQQSLVYEAKVEKVQFDAKVGWKYFVHYMGWNKKYDEWLPHSSLKEFDENAKLTKPSWKKTKKAEDEDSESVAKIPLPNPLKNRLVTEWDAITRESKLVPLPKEKHTVSQILDSFSDTVERREPWAEITDGLKDYFDKSLKAMLLYPQEVAQAGELLGSDKDTRPRDVYGVEHLVRLFVKLPDILPYTNMDDESMTQLIARLSTILNFVKDNADDLYSVL
;
A
#
# COMPACT_ATOMS: atom_id res chain seq x y z
N MET A 1 -68.09 -34.20 -7.67
CA MET A 1 -67.03 -34.51 -6.69
C MET A 1 -66.13 -35.57 -7.27
N ALA A 2 -64.85 -35.57 -6.87
CA ALA A 2 -63.74 -36.42 -7.31
C ALA A 2 -62.93 -35.85 -8.49
N GLN A 3 -61.74 -35.34 -8.16
CA GLN A 3 -60.57 -35.57 -8.99
C GLN A 3 -59.35 -35.71 -8.06
N THR A 4 -58.72 -36.88 -8.16
CA THR A 4 -57.53 -37.31 -7.42
C THR A 4 -56.34 -37.30 -8.39
N MET A 5 -55.24 -36.69 -7.94
CA MET A 5 -53.82 -36.82 -8.36
C MET A 5 -53.45 -36.56 -9.83
N VAL A 6 -52.43 -35.74 -10.10
CA VAL A 6 -51.00 -36.10 -10.29
C VAL A 6 -50.20 -34.79 -10.40
N ALA A 7 -48.95 -34.82 -9.94
CA ALA A 7 -47.96 -33.75 -10.04
C ALA A 7 -47.77 -33.20 -11.47
N ASN A 8 -47.58 -31.88 -11.58
CA ASN A 8 -46.93 -31.18 -12.70
C ASN A 8 -46.31 -29.91 -12.08
N GLY A 9 -45.01 -29.65 -12.12
CA GLY A 9 -44.14 -29.79 -13.27
C GLY A 9 -44.16 -28.51 -14.11
N ALA A 10 -43.87 -27.35 -13.50
CA ALA A 10 -43.49 -26.16 -14.26
C ALA A 10 -41.99 -26.25 -14.54
N GLY A 11 -41.64 -27.00 -15.59
CA GLY A 11 -40.30 -27.01 -16.14
C GLY A 11 -39.93 -25.61 -16.63
N MET A 12 -38.91 -25.01 -16.01
CA MET A 12 -38.15 -23.94 -16.64
C MET A 12 -37.42 -24.57 -17.83
N ASN A 13 -37.85 -24.24 -19.03
CA ASN A 13 -37.12 -24.56 -20.25
C ASN A 13 -35.69 -24.00 -20.13
N PRO A 14 -34.63 -24.81 -20.24
CA PRO A 14 -33.24 -24.31 -20.21
C PRO A 14 -32.84 -23.65 -21.55
N SER A 15 -33.80 -23.23 -22.38
CA SER A 15 -33.52 -22.71 -23.72
C SER A 15 -32.97 -21.29 -23.70
N GLU A 16 -33.27 -20.51 -22.68
CA GLU A 16 -32.85 -19.11 -22.60
C GLU A 16 -32.31 -18.80 -21.20
N SER A 17 -31.14 -18.17 -21.18
CA SER A 17 -30.48 -17.75 -19.96
C SER A 17 -31.20 -16.54 -19.36
N PRO A 18 -31.38 -16.47 -18.02
CA PRO A 18 -31.91 -15.29 -17.33
C PRO A 18 -31.17 -13.98 -17.62
N TYR A 19 -29.88 -14.04 -17.97
CA TYR A 19 -29.08 -12.90 -18.40
C TYR A 19 -28.40 -13.18 -19.74
N SER A 20 -28.24 -12.14 -20.55
CA SER A 20 -27.59 -12.16 -21.86
C SER A 20 -26.27 -11.38 -21.83
N GLU A 21 -25.40 -11.64 -22.82
CA GLU A 21 -24.19 -10.83 -23.02
C GLU A 21 -24.58 -9.37 -23.24
N GLY A 22 -24.03 -8.45 -22.45
CA GLY A 22 -24.46 -7.06 -22.45
C GLY A 22 -25.12 -6.60 -21.16
N ASP A 23 -25.79 -7.51 -20.45
CA ASP A 23 -26.64 -7.17 -19.32
C ASP A 23 -25.84 -6.67 -18.12
N LYS A 24 -26.34 -5.61 -17.49
CA LYS A 24 -25.84 -5.14 -16.20
C LYS A 24 -26.45 -5.96 -15.10
N VAL A 25 -25.61 -6.34 -14.13
CA VAL A 25 -26.00 -7.16 -12.98
C VAL A 25 -25.29 -6.65 -11.73
N ILE A 26 -25.83 -7.03 -10.58
CA ILE A 26 -25.25 -6.75 -9.27
C ILE A 26 -24.68 -8.03 -8.68
N ILE A 27 -23.48 -7.96 -8.12
CA ILE A 27 -22.80 -9.07 -7.45
C ILE A 27 -22.63 -8.71 -5.97
N PRO A 28 -23.48 -9.24 -5.07
CA PRO A 28 -23.32 -9.06 -3.64
C PRO A 28 -22.24 -10.00 -3.07
N GLN A 29 -21.22 -9.45 -2.43
CA GLN A 29 -20.19 -10.20 -1.71
C GLN A 29 -20.14 -9.70 -0.26
N GLN A 30 -20.64 -10.52 0.67
CA GLN A 30 -20.75 -10.19 2.09
C GLN A 30 -21.54 -8.88 2.28
N SER A 31 -20.87 -7.79 2.70
CA SER A 31 -21.46 -6.46 2.89
C SER A 31 -21.23 -5.51 1.70
N LEU A 32 -20.59 -5.97 0.64
CA LEU A 32 -20.23 -5.19 -0.55
C LEU A 32 -21.11 -5.58 -1.73
N VAL A 33 -21.36 -4.62 -2.62
CA VAL A 33 -22.29 -4.75 -3.75
C VAL A 33 -21.61 -4.19 -4.98
N TYR A 34 -21.27 -5.02 -5.96
CA TYR A 34 -20.57 -4.57 -7.16
C TYR A 34 -21.48 -4.54 -8.38
N GLU A 35 -21.35 -3.50 -9.20
CA GLU A 35 -21.93 -3.49 -10.55
C GLU A 35 -21.00 -4.27 -11.48
N ALA A 36 -21.56 -5.14 -12.30
CA ALA A 36 -20.83 -5.86 -13.34
C ALA A 36 -21.65 -5.96 -14.62
N LYS A 37 -20.99 -6.36 -15.70
CA LYS A 37 -21.64 -6.67 -16.98
C LYS A 37 -21.36 -8.11 -17.36
N VAL A 38 -22.39 -8.78 -17.86
CA VAL A 38 -22.26 -10.12 -18.42
C VAL A 38 -21.54 -10.02 -19.76
N GLU A 39 -20.38 -10.64 -19.85
CA GLU A 39 -19.57 -10.72 -21.07
C GLU A 39 -19.78 -12.05 -21.80
N LYS A 40 -20.02 -13.15 -21.06
CA LYS A 40 -20.34 -14.46 -21.66
C LYS A 40 -21.35 -15.22 -20.83
N VAL A 41 -22.13 -16.06 -21.51
CA VAL A 41 -23.14 -16.93 -20.91
C VAL A 41 -22.80 -18.38 -21.23
N GLN A 42 -22.85 -19.26 -20.21
CA GLN A 42 -22.65 -20.69 -20.41
C GLN A 42 -23.57 -21.50 -19.49
N PHE A 43 -24.07 -22.63 -19.99
CA PHE A 43 -24.78 -23.62 -19.18
C PHE A 43 -23.84 -24.74 -18.75
N ASP A 44 -23.86 -25.08 -17.47
CA ASP A 44 -23.15 -26.22 -16.89
C ASP A 44 -24.16 -27.22 -16.33
N ALA A 45 -24.05 -28.50 -16.70
CA ALA A 45 -25.02 -29.52 -16.30
C ALA A 45 -25.07 -29.77 -14.77
N LYS A 46 -24.03 -29.40 -14.01
CA LYS A 46 -23.97 -29.59 -12.55
C LYS A 46 -24.36 -28.35 -11.76
N VAL A 47 -23.98 -27.16 -12.25
CA VAL A 47 -24.13 -25.89 -11.52
C VAL A 47 -25.29 -25.05 -12.08
N GLY A 48 -25.77 -25.36 -13.29
CA GLY A 48 -26.75 -24.56 -14.03
C GLY A 48 -26.09 -23.44 -14.81
N TRP A 49 -26.79 -22.32 -14.99
CA TRP A 49 -26.27 -21.15 -15.69
C TRP A 49 -25.12 -20.49 -14.93
N LYS A 50 -24.07 -20.14 -15.66
CA LYS A 50 -22.94 -19.34 -15.19
C LYS A 50 -22.60 -18.24 -16.19
N TYR A 51 -22.02 -17.18 -15.65
CA TYR A 51 -21.81 -15.92 -16.35
C TYR A 51 -20.37 -15.48 -16.17
N PHE A 52 -19.69 -15.17 -17.27
CA PHE A 52 -18.40 -14.49 -17.20
C PHE A 52 -18.69 -13.00 -17.07
N VAL A 53 -18.30 -12.42 -15.94
CA VAL A 53 -18.68 -11.05 -15.59
C VAL A 53 -17.45 -10.15 -15.58
N HIS A 54 -17.62 -8.94 -16.12
CA HIS A 54 -16.67 -7.85 -15.98
C HIS A 54 -17.17 -6.87 -14.93
N TYR A 55 -16.43 -6.73 -13.82
CA TYR A 55 -16.77 -5.77 -12.78
C TYR A 55 -16.55 -4.33 -13.26
N MET A 56 -17.58 -3.49 -13.13
CA MET A 56 -17.59 -2.16 -13.73
C MET A 56 -16.55 -1.24 -13.12
N GLY A 57 -15.48 -1.02 -13.89
CA GLY A 57 -14.31 -0.33 -13.37
C GLY A 57 -13.51 -1.20 -12.44
N TRP A 58 -13.27 -2.45 -12.81
CA TRP A 58 -12.14 -3.25 -12.35
C TRP A 58 -11.21 -3.59 -13.52
N ASN A 59 -9.97 -3.97 -13.22
CA ASN A 59 -9.08 -4.49 -14.24
C ASN A 59 -9.60 -5.86 -14.72
N LYS A 60 -9.51 -6.14 -16.02
CA LYS A 60 -9.95 -7.41 -16.62
C LYS A 60 -9.37 -8.68 -15.98
N LYS A 61 -8.25 -8.58 -15.27
CA LYS A 61 -7.68 -9.71 -14.51
C LYS A 61 -8.61 -10.24 -13.40
N TYR A 62 -9.60 -9.44 -12.98
CA TYR A 62 -10.59 -9.81 -11.98
C TYR A 62 -11.90 -10.32 -12.60
N ASP A 63 -11.98 -10.41 -13.92
CA ASP A 63 -13.14 -10.99 -14.59
C ASP A 63 -13.19 -12.49 -14.28
N GLU A 64 -14.36 -12.98 -13.90
CA GLU A 64 -14.51 -14.35 -13.41
C GLU A 64 -15.84 -14.98 -13.84
N TRP A 65 -15.91 -16.31 -13.75
CA TRP A 65 -17.14 -17.05 -13.94
C TRP A 65 -17.89 -17.17 -12.62
N LEU A 66 -19.11 -16.64 -12.57
CA LEU A 66 -19.99 -16.74 -11.42
C LEU A 66 -21.25 -17.57 -11.74
N PRO A 67 -21.75 -18.38 -10.80
CA PRO A 67 -23.02 -19.06 -10.96
C PRO A 67 -24.19 -18.07 -10.86
N HIS A 68 -25.33 -18.42 -11.44
CA HIS A 68 -26.55 -17.61 -11.39
C HIS A 68 -26.91 -17.12 -9.98
N SER A 69 -26.73 -17.96 -8.96
CA SER A 69 -27.03 -17.63 -7.55
C SER A 69 -26.19 -16.49 -6.97
N SER A 70 -25.08 -16.11 -7.62
CA SER A 70 -24.21 -15.01 -7.19
C SER A 70 -24.55 -13.67 -7.85
N LEU A 71 -25.46 -13.67 -8.83
CA LEU A 71 -25.91 -12.48 -9.53
C LEU A 71 -27.28 -12.05 -9.01
N LYS A 72 -27.51 -10.74 -9.05
CA LYS A 72 -28.81 -10.10 -8.85
C LYS A 72 -29.10 -9.19 -10.03
N GLU A 73 -30.39 -8.97 -10.27
CA GLU A 73 -30.85 -7.95 -11.22
C GLU A 73 -30.26 -6.58 -10.84
N PHE A 74 -29.98 -5.78 -11.88
CA PHE A 74 -29.46 -4.44 -11.68
C PHE A 74 -30.55 -3.52 -11.11
N ASP A 75 -30.24 -2.86 -10.01
CA ASP A 75 -31.08 -1.85 -9.36
C ASP A 75 -30.31 -0.53 -9.33
N GLU A 76 -30.88 0.49 -9.97
CA GLU A 76 -30.33 1.84 -10.05
C GLU A 76 -30.19 2.51 -8.66
N ASN A 77 -30.98 2.08 -7.67
CA ASN A 77 -30.95 2.61 -6.30
C ASN A 77 -30.00 1.84 -5.37
N ALA A 78 -29.37 0.77 -5.86
CA ALA A 78 -28.47 -0.03 -5.04
C ALA A 78 -27.26 0.80 -4.58
N LYS A 79 -26.89 0.65 -3.30
CA LYS A 79 -25.65 1.26 -2.75
C LYS A 79 -24.43 0.49 -3.25
N LEU A 80 -23.99 0.82 -4.47
CA LEU A 80 -22.85 0.20 -5.11
C LEU A 80 -21.53 0.53 -4.39
N THR A 81 -20.72 -0.49 -4.18
CA THR A 81 -19.34 -0.40 -3.72
C THR A 81 -18.49 0.13 -4.87
N LYS A 82 -17.94 1.33 -4.70
CA LYS A 82 -17.07 1.93 -5.70
C LYS A 82 -15.71 1.21 -5.71
N PRO A 83 -15.19 0.80 -6.89
CA PRO A 83 -13.87 0.21 -7.00
C PRO A 83 -12.81 1.19 -6.49
N SER A 84 -11.96 0.76 -5.54
CA SER A 84 -10.99 1.64 -4.89
C SER A 84 -9.99 2.31 -5.85
N TRP A 85 -9.78 1.77 -7.06
CA TRP A 85 -8.85 2.35 -8.04
C TRP A 85 -9.50 3.37 -9.00
N LYS A 86 -10.84 3.45 -9.08
CA LYS A 86 -11.54 4.52 -9.82
C LYS A 86 -11.43 5.89 -9.13
N LYS A 87 -10.83 5.96 -7.92
CA LYS A 87 -10.36 7.21 -7.30
C LYS A 87 -9.14 7.84 -8.00
N THR A 88 -8.57 7.23 -9.05
CA THR A 88 -7.22 7.60 -9.54
C THR A 88 -7.14 8.18 -10.96
N LYS A 89 -8.19 8.79 -11.52
CA LYS A 89 -8.04 9.49 -12.82
C LYS A 89 -8.73 10.85 -13.00
N LYS A 90 -9.37 11.38 -11.95
CA LYS A 90 -9.85 12.78 -11.92
C LYS A 90 -9.99 13.34 -10.49
N ALA A 91 -9.24 12.76 -9.56
CA ALA A 91 -9.20 13.09 -8.13
C ALA A 91 -7.80 12.77 -7.57
N GLU A 92 -6.75 13.09 -8.33
CA GLU A 92 -5.41 13.26 -7.74
C GLU A 92 -5.28 14.62 -7.02
N ASP A 93 -6.27 15.49 -7.19
CA ASP A 93 -6.51 16.65 -6.36
C ASP A 93 -7.84 16.43 -5.61
N GLU A 94 -7.83 16.52 -4.28
CA GLU A 94 -8.97 16.51 -3.35
C GLU A 94 -9.67 15.14 -3.17
N ASP A 95 -9.17 14.22 -2.33
CA ASP A 95 -9.44 14.23 -0.89
C ASP A 95 -8.32 13.48 -0.13
N SER A 96 -7.20 14.18 0.02
CA SER A 96 -6.49 14.31 1.29
C SER A 96 -6.22 15.80 1.40
N GLU A 97 -7.18 16.54 1.93
CA GLU A 97 -7.01 17.98 2.18
C GLU A 97 -5.76 18.16 3.09
N SER A 98 -4.67 18.61 2.44
CA SER A 98 -3.55 19.38 2.99
C SER A 98 -2.80 18.90 4.24
N VAL A 99 -2.30 17.65 4.31
CA VAL A 99 -1.23 17.39 5.31
C VAL A 99 -0.13 16.43 4.82
N ALA A 100 1.09 16.97 4.68
CA ALA A 100 2.37 16.26 4.67
C ALA A 100 2.66 15.15 3.64
N LYS A 101 2.33 15.33 2.35
CA LYS A 101 2.89 14.44 1.30
C LYS A 101 4.36 14.74 1.03
N ILE A 102 5.27 13.93 1.59
CA ILE A 102 6.69 13.97 1.23
C ILE A 102 6.89 13.15 -0.06
N PRO A 103 7.29 13.77 -1.19
CA PRO A 103 7.47 13.05 -2.45
C PRO A 103 8.69 12.13 -2.40
N LEU A 104 8.47 10.81 -2.30
CA LEU A 104 9.56 9.84 -2.43
C LEU A 104 9.99 9.67 -3.91
N PRO A 105 11.29 9.83 -4.23
CA PRO A 105 11.83 9.55 -5.56
C PRO A 105 11.64 8.10 -6.02
N ASN A 106 11.34 7.89 -7.30
CA ASN A 106 11.12 6.55 -7.88
C ASN A 106 12.28 5.56 -7.66
N PRO A 107 13.57 5.95 -7.77
CA PRO A 107 14.67 5.02 -7.50
C PRO A 107 14.62 4.44 -6.08
N LEU A 108 14.29 5.28 -5.08
CA LEU A 108 14.17 4.84 -3.68
C LEU A 108 12.95 3.96 -3.47
N LYS A 109 11.81 4.27 -4.13
CA LYS A 109 10.62 3.40 -4.10
C LYS A 109 10.91 2.01 -4.65
N ASN A 110 11.61 1.92 -5.77
CA ASN A 110 11.96 0.63 -6.37
C ASN A 110 12.86 -0.17 -5.43
N ARG A 111 13.86 0.48 -4.81
CA ARG A 111 14.73 -0.16 -3.80
C ARG A 111 13.93 -0.68 -2.61
N LEU A 112 13.01 0.12 -2.05
CA LEU A 112 12.14 -0.33 -0.95
C LEU A 112 11.34 -1.59 -1.28
N VAL A 113 10.82 -1.69 -2.51
CA VAL A 113 10.08 -2.89 -2.96
C VAL A 113 11.02 -4.10 -3.06
N THR A 114 12.22 -3.92 -3.63
CA THR A 114 13.23 -4.98 -3.73
C THR A 114 13.68 -5.46 -2.35
N GLU A 115 13.95 -4.55 -1.42
CA GLU A 115 14.37 -4.87 -0.06
C GLU A 115 13.27 -5.57 0.72
N TRP A 116 12.03 -5.11 0.58
CA TRP A 116 10.88 -5.77 1.18
C TRP A 116 10.75 -7.22 0.70
N ASP A 117 10.91 -7.47 -0.59
CA ASP A 117 10.88 -8.83 -1.17
C ASP A 117 12.01 -9.70 -0.60
N ALA A 118 13.25 -9.18 -0.59
CA ALA A 118 14.42 -9.88 -0.08
C ALA A 118 14.30 -10.24 1.41
N ILE A 119 13.83 -9.30 2.24
CA ILE A 119 13.70 -9.52 3.69
C ILE A 119 12.52 -10.45 3.99
N THR A 120 11.37 -10.23 3.37
CA THR A 120 10.15 -10.93 3.78
C THR A 120 9.97 -12.28 3.11
N ARG A 121 10.42 -12.46 1.86
CA ARG A 121 10.27 -13.71 1.10
C ARG A 121 11.54 -14.53 1.03
N GLU A 122 12.71 -13.87 0.94
CA GLU A 122 14.00 -14.57 0.87
C GLU A 122 14.70 -14.70 2.24
N SER A 123 14.17 -14.05 3.29
CA SER A 123 14.78 -13.99 4.63
C SER A 123 16.22 -13.47 4.63
N LYS A 124 16.58 -12.64 3.65
CA LYS A 124 17.87 -11.95 3.59
C LYS A 124 17.82 -10.73 4.51
N LEU A 125 18.72 -10.69 5.48
CA LEU A 125 18.83 -9.57 6.41
C LEU A 125 19.93 -8.62 5.96
N VAL A 126 19.71 -7.32 6.21
CA VAL A 126 20.75 -6.31 6.04
C VAL A 126 21.93 -6.66 6.96
N PRO A 127 23.18 -6.64 6.46
CA PRO A 127 24.35 -6.86 7.31
C PRO A 127 24.47 -5.70 8.29
N LEU A 128 24.40 -6.02 9.59
CA LEU A 128 24.48 -5.08 10.70
C LEU A 128 25.49 -5.60 11.75
N PRO A 129 26.19 -4.72 12.50
CA PRO A 129 26.11 -3.26 12.43
C PRO A 129 26.74 -2.69 11.15
N LYS A 130 26.25 -1.54 10.69
CA LYS A 130 26.87 -0.81 9.57
C LYS A 130 28.18 -0.19 10.04
N GLU A 131 29.29 -0.54 9.38
CA GLU A 131 30.60 0.09 9.65
C GLU A 131 30.73 1.49 9.02
N LYS A 132 29.99 1.73 7.93
CA LYS A 132 29.93 3.01 7.20
C LYS A 132 28.49 3.30 6.78
N HIS A 133 28.22 4.59 6.56
CA HIS A 133 26.91 5.09 6.17
C HIS A 133 25.82 4.70 7.17
N THR A 134 26.13 4.85 8.47
CA THR A 134 25.11 4.79 9.51
C THR A 134 24.14 5.96 9.35
N VAL A 135 22.94 5.87 9.93
CA VAL A 135 21.98 6.99 9.88
C VAL A 135 22.59 8.28 10.43
N SER A 136 23.37 8.21 11.52
CA SER A 136 24.09 9.40 12.02
C SER A 136 25.04 9.94 10.96
N GLN A 137 25.93 9.11 10.44
CA GLN A 137 26.93 9.51 9.45
C GLN A 137 26.31 10.10 8.17
N ILE A 138 25.19 9.54 7.70
CA ILE A 138 24.47 10.03 6.52
C ILE A 138 23.93 11.44 6.77
N LEU A 139 23.28 11.66 7.92
CA LEU A 139 22.67 12.94 8.27
C LEU A 139 23.73 14.00 8.61
N ASP A 140 24.85 13.60 9.22
CA ASP A 140 26.01 14.45 9.48
C ASP A 140 26.67 14.88 8.16
N SER A 141 26.95 13.92 7.26
CA SER A 141 27.49 14.20 5.93
C SER A 141 26.58 15.10 5.09
N PHE A 142 25.27 14.92 5.19
CA PHE A 142 24.31 15.82 4.57
C PHE A 142 24.42 17.23 5.14
N SER A 143 24.42 17.36 6.47
CA SER A 143 24.54 18.66 7.15
C SER A 143 25.80 19.40 6.69
N ASP A 144 26.96 18.74 6.74
CA ASP A 144 28.25 19.30 6.32
C ASP A 144 28.26 19.75 4.85
N THR A 145 27.54 19.03 3.98
CA THR A 145 27.46 19.35 2.55
C THR A 145 26.62 20.60 2.28
N VAL A 146 25.56 20.82 3.07
CA VAL A 146 24.55 21.87 2.81
C VAL A 146 24.69 23.09 3.73
N GLU A 147 25.51 23.00 4.80
CA GLU A 147 25.68 24.05 5.83
C GLU A 147 26.07 25.43 5.30
N ARG A 148 26.59 25.53 4.07
CA ARG A 148 26.88 26.82 3.41
C ARG A 148 25.64 27.68 3.11
N ARG A 149 24.42 27.17 3.31
CA ARG A 149 23.16 27.88 2.99
C ARG A 149 22.24 28.10 4.18
N GLU A 150 21.98 27.08 5.00
CA GLU A 150 21.09 27.15 6.17
C GLU A 150 21.56 26.18 7.28
N PRO A 151 21.25 26.42 8.56
CA PRO A 151 21.50 25.47 9.63
C PRO A 151 20.56 24.26 9.53
N TRP A 152 21.11 23.07 9.29
CA TRP A 152 20.32 21.81 9.19
C TRP A 152 20.28 21.00 10.48
N ALA A 153 21.09 21.38 11.48
CA ALA A 153 21.29 20.64 12.73
C ALA A 153 19.98 20.28 13.44
N GLU A 154 19.03 21.23 13.54
CA GLU A 154 17.76 20.99 14.22
C GLU A 154 16.96 19.82 13.59
N ILE A 155 16.94 19.76 12.26
CA ILE A 155 16.16 18.75 11.53
C ILE A 155 16.92 17.43 11.45
N THR A 156 18.23 17.47 11.24
CA THR A 156 19.05 16.25 11.22
C THR A 156 19.06 15.60 12.60
N ASP A 157 19.21 16.36 13.68
CA ASP A 157 19.14 15.83 15.05
C ASP A 157 17.74 15.36 15.41
N GLY A 158 16.70 16.11 15.01
CA GLY A 158 15.31 15.69 15.15
C GLY A 158 15.03 14.36 14.44
N LEU A 159 15.54 14.16 13.22
CA LEU A 159 15.41 12.91 12.49
C LEU A 159 16.16 11.75 13.16
N LYS A 160 17.36 11.99 13.68
CA LYS A 160 18.12 10.96 14.41
C LYS A 160 17.39 10.52 15.68
N ASP A 161 16.88 11.49 16.47
CA ASP A 161 16.09 11.22 17.67
C ASP A 161 14.79 10.48 17.36
N TYR A 162 14.13 10.88 16.27
CA TYR A 162 12.92 10.25 15.83
C TYR A 162 13.17 8.82 15.33
N PHE A 163 14.28 8.60 14.60
CA PHE A 163 14.70 7.28 14.14
C PHE A 163 14.93 6.33 15.32
N ASP A 164 15.66 6.76 16.35
CA ASP A 164 15.93 5.94 17.54
C ASP A 164 14.65 5.47 18.24
N LYS A 165 13.67 6.37 18.36
CA LYS A 165 12.37 6.07 19.01
C LYS A 165 11.45 5.24 18.14
N SER A 166 11.52 5.41 16.81
CA SER A 166 10.58 4.79 15.87
C SER A 166 11.05 3.42 15.37
N LEU A 167 12.35 3.11 15.39
CA LEU A 167 12.90 1.90 14.78
C LEU A 167 12.14 0.63 15.21
N LYS A 168 12.18 0.31 16.51
CA LYS A 168 11.53 -0.90 17.05
C LYS A 168 9.99 -0.84 17.00
N ALA A 169 9.42 0.35 16.93
CA ALA A 169 7.98 0.55 16.97
C ALA A 169 7.31 0.35 15.59
N MET A 170 7.97 0.76 14.50
CA MET A 170 7.31 0.82 13.19
C MET A 170 8.19 0.63 11.94
N LEU A 171 9.52 0.54 12.06
CA LEU A 171 10.42 0.50 10.89
C LEU A 171 10.95 -0.90 10.54
N LEU A 172 10.91 -1.83 11.49
CA LEU A 172 11.40 -3.21 11.32
C LEU A 172 10.31 -4.14 10.79
N TYR A 173 10.68 -5.02 9.86
CA TYR A 173 9.87 -6.17 9.50
C TYR A 173 9.98 -7.28 10.54
N PRO A 174 8.99 -8.19 10.65
CA PRO A 174 9.04 -9.29 11.60
C PRO A 174 10.34 -10.11 11.56
N GLN A 175 10.90 -10.31 10.37
CA GLN A 175 12.15 -11.04 10.14
C GLN A 175 13.38 -10.33 10.74
N GLU A 176 13.35 -9.00 10.86
CA GLU A 176 14.47 -8.19 11.39
C GLU A 176 14.43 -8.04 12.92
N VAL A 177 13.31 -8.40 13.57
CA VAL A 177 13.10 -8.20 15.03
C VAL A 177 14.13 -8.97 15.86
N ALA A 178 14.47 -10.20 15.47
CA ALA A 178 15.46 -11.01 16.17
C ALA A 178 16.86 -10.37 16.13
N GLN A 179 17.30 -9.98 14.92
CA GLN A 179 18.57 -9.28 14.71
C GLN A 179 18.64 -7.96 15.51
N ALA A 180 17.56 -7.19 15.53
CA ALA A 180 17.47 -5.95 16.31
C ALA A 180 17.54 -6.19 17.82
N GLY A 181 16.97 -7.30 18.30
CA GLY A 181 17.02 -7.70 19.70
C GLY A 181 18.44 -8.01 20.18
N GLU A 182 19.22 -8.71 19.36
CA GLU A 182 20.62 -9.05 19.65
C GLU A 182 21.52 -7.81 19.64
N LEU A 183 21.40 -6.97 18.61
CA LEU A 183 22.26 -5.78 18.44
C LEU A 183 21.97 -4.69 19.48
N LEU A 184 20.70 -4.42 19.75
CA LEU A 184 20.27 -3.34 20.66
C LEU A 184 20.03 -3.82 22.10
N GLY A 185 20.19 -5.12 22.37
CA GLY A 185 20.10 -5.70 23.71
C GLY A 185 21.45 -5.86 24.42
N SER A 186 22.55 -5.78 23.66
CA SER A 186 23.90 -6.08 24.14
C SER A 186 24.54 -4.96 24.96
N ASP A 187 24.20 -3.70 24.68
CA ASP A 187 24.69 -2.53 25.42
C ASP A 187 23.57 -1.48 25.56
N LYS A 188 23.47 -0.85 26.73
CA LYS A 188 22.41 0.12 27.06
C LYS A 188 22.58 1.46 26.34
N ASP A 189 23.76 1.76 25.83
CA ASP A 189 24.04 3.03 25.12
C ASP A 189 24.06 2.88 23.60
N THR A 190 23.83 1.67 23.06
CA THR A 190 23.77 1.48 21.60
C THR A 190 22.53 2.15 21.02
N ARG A 191 22.75 3.19 20.22
CA ARG A 191 21.67 3.92 19.56
C ARG A 191 21.39 3.33 18.18
N PRO A 192 20.11 3.14 17.80
CA PRO A 192 19.73 2.73 16.46
C PRO A 192 20.41 3.52 15.33
N ARG A 193 20.53 4.86 15.48
CA ARG A 193 21.14 5.73 14.48
C ARG A 193 22.59 5.37 14.13
N ASP A 194 23.30 4.70 15.04
CA ASP A 194 24.72 4.32 14.91
C ASP A 194 24.92 2.88 14.43
N VAL A 195 23.83 2.09 14.36
CA VAL A 195 23.88 0.68 13.95
C VAL A 195 23.29 0.49 12.56
N TYR A 196 22.20 1.18 12.27
CA TYR A 196 21.41 1.01 11.05
C TYR A 196 21.83 2.00 9.96
N GLY A 197 21.49 1.70 8.70
CA GLY A 197 21.89 2.47 7.53
C GLY A 197 20.73 3.12 6.78
N VAL A 198 20.99 3.46 5.51
CA VAL A 198 20.07 4.14 4.60
C VAL A 198 18.76 3.37 4.38
N GLU A 199 18.82 2.03 4.42
CA GLU A 199 17.68 1.14 4.15
C GLU A 199 16.54 1.43 5.14
N HIS A 200 16.87 1.55 6.42
CA HIS A 200 15.92 1.85 7.49
C HIS A 200 15.58 3.33 7.56
N LEU A 201 16.53 4.21 7.24
CA LEU A 201 16.28 5.66 7.17
C LEU A 201 15.21 5.99 6.12
N VAL A 202 15.25 5.38 4.93
CA VAL A 202 14.25 5.65 3.90
C VAL A 202 12.86 5.15 4.31
N ARG A 203 12.77 4.05 5.08
CA ARG A 203 11.49 3.60 5.66
C ARG A 203 10.89 4.63 6.61
N LEU A 204 11.73 5.38 7.34
CA LEU A 204 11.26 6.47 8.18
C LEU A 204 10.52 7.52 7.34
N PHE A 205 11.08 7.95 6.21
CA PHE A 205 10.44 8.91 5.31
C PHE A 205 9.11 8.43 4.73
N VAL A 206 8.89 7.11 4.63
CA VAL A 206 7.58 6.55 4.23
C VAL A 206 6.55 6.72 5.35
N LYS A 207 6.97 6.74 6.61
CA LYS A 207 6.10 6.86 7.79
C LYS A 207 5.87 8.30 8.25
N LEU A 208 6.78 9.23 7.94
CA LEU A 208 6.66 10.65 8.30
C LEU A 208 5.31 11.27 7.86
N PRO A 209 4.81 11.07 6.63
CA PRO A 209 3.51 11.60 6.21
C PRO A 209 2.32 11.16 7.08
N ASP A 210 2.38 9.95 7.64
CA ASP A 210 1.31 9.40 8.48
C ASP A 210 1.31 10.04 9.88
N ILE A 211 2.45 10.56 10.36
CA ILE A 211 2.62 11.04 11.75
C ILE A 211 2.61 12.57 11.86
N LEU A 212 3.10 13.27 10.85
CA LEU A 212 3.26 14.72 10.85
C LEU A 212 1.93 15.47 11.06
N PRO A 213 0.77 14.99 10.54
CA PRO A 213 -0.52 15.63 10.79
C PRO A 213 -0.95 15.67 12.26
N TYR A 214 -0.40 14.79 13.11
CA TYR A 214 -0.71 14.78 14.54
C TYR A 214 0.16 15.73 15.36
N THR A 215 1.09 16.45 14.72
CA THR A 215 1.92 17.46 15.37
C THR A 215 1.17 18.80 15.42
N ASN A 216 1.32 19.53 16.51
CA ASN A 216 0.70 20.85 16.68
C ASN A 216 1.53 21.94 15.97
N MET A 217 1.61 21.86 14.63
CA MET A 217 2.33 22.78 13.76
C MET A 217 1.34 23.47 12.82
N ASP A 218 1.60 24.74 12.48
CA ASP A 218 0.84 25.46 11.45
C ASP A 218 1.23 25.01 10.04
N ASP A 219 0.38 25.33 9.06
CA ASP A 219 0.55 24.90 7.66
C ASP A 219 1.83 25.43 7.00
N GLU A 220 2.29 26.63 7.38
CA GLU A 220 3.50 27.23 6.84
C GLU A 220 4.74 26.48 7.35
N SER A 221 4.82 26.27 8.67
CA SER A 221 5.87 25.47 9.31
C SER A 221 5.90 24.04 8.78
N MET A 222 4.73 23.42 8.58
CA MET A 222 4.59 22.09 7.99
C MET A 222 5.14 22.05 6.56
N THR A 223 4.80 23.05 5.75
CA THR A 223 5.29 23.17 4.36
C THR A 223 6.81 23.31 4.31
N GLN A 224 7.39 24.14 5.18
CA GLN A 224 8.85 24.30 5.28
C GLN A 224 9.54 22.99 5.71
N LEU A 225 8.96 22.28 6.67
CA LEU A 225 9.47 20.97 7.12
C LEU A 225 9.45 19.96 5.97
N ILE A 226 8.34 19.82 5.24
CA ILE A 226 8.23 18.91 4.09
C ILE A 226 9.27 19.25 3.02
N ALA A 227 9.49 20.53 2.74
CA ALA A 227 10.50 20.96 1.78
C ALA A 227 11.91 20.52 2.21
N ARG A 228 12.27 20.73 3.48
CA ARG A 228 13.56 20.33 4.04
C ARG A 228 13.74 18.80 4.06
N LEU A 229 12.72 18.05 4.44
CA LEU A 229 12.70 16.59 4.37
C LEU A 229 12.89 16.09 2.93
N SER A 230 12.28 16.78 1.95
CA SER A 230 12.44 16.47 0.53
C SER A 230 13.87 16.73 0.04
N THR A 231 14.55 17.75 0.56
CA THR A 231 15.97 18.01 0.27
C THR A 231 16.86 16.88 0.76
N ILE A 232 16.63 16.39 1.98
CA ILE A 232 17.37 15.25 2.54
C ILE A 232 17.13 13.98 1.70
N LEU A 233 15.88 13.70 1.33
CA LEU A 233 15.57 12.57 0.44
C LEU A 233 16.25 12.66 -0.92
N ASN A 234 16.35 13.87 -1.49
CA ASN A 234 17.06 14.07 -2.75
C ASN A 234 18.55 13.80 -2.61
N PHE A 235 19.19 14.23 -1.51
CA PHE A 235 20.57 13.89 -1.22
C PHE A 235 20.76 12.36 -1.12
N VAL A 236 19.88 11.66 -0.40
CA VAL A 236 19.92 10.18 -0.32
C VAL A 236 19.77 9.54 -1.69
N LYS A 237 18.85 10.05 -2.52
CA LYS A 237 18.63 9.57 -3.90
C LYS A 237 19.86 9.78 -4.77
N ASP A 238 20.50 10.95 -4.69
CA ASP A 238 21.65 11.30 -5.53
C ASP A 238 22.92 10.50 -5.14
N ASN A 239 22.99 10.01 -3.89
CA ASN A 239 24.10 9.21 -3.37
C ASN A 239 23.75 7.72 -3.18
N ALA A 240 22.60 7.27 -3.70
CA ALA A 240 22.07 5.94 -3.39
C ALA A 240 23.01 4.78 -3.74
N ASP A 241 23.84 4.92 -4.78
CA ASP A 241 24.75 3.84 -5.18
C ASP A 241 25.92 3.63 -4.21
N ASP A 242 26.31 4.66 -3.45
CA ASP A 242 27.33 4.59 -2.41
C ASP A 242 26.73 4.20 -1.05
N LEU A 243 25.53 4.70 -0.74
CA LEU A 243 24.89 4.53 0.57
C LEU A 243 24.33 3.13 0.81
N TYR A 244 23.83 2.44 -0.22
CA TYR A 244 23.16 1.16 -0.08
C TYR A 244 24.16 0.00 -0.10
N SER A 245 24.02 -0.95 0.83
CA SER A 245 24.72 -2.23 0.71
C SER A 245 24.00 -3.15 -0.27
N VAL A 246 24.76 -3.98 -0.98
CA VAL A 246 24.19 -5.06 -1.80
C VAL A 246 23.65 -6.15 -0.87
N LEU A 247 22.33 -6.38 -0.93
CA LEU A 247 21.62 -7.51 -0.28
C LEU A 247 21.67 -8.78 -1.13
#